data_AF-A0A2G7GFC7-F1
#
_entry.id   AF-A0A2G7GFC7-F1
#
_cell.length_a   1.000
_cell.length_b   1.000
_cell.length_c   1.000
_cell.angle_alpha   90.00
_cell.angle_beta   90.00
_cell.angle_gamma   90.00
#
_symmetry.space_group_name_H-M   'P 1'
#
loop_
_entity.id
_entity.type
_entity.pdbx_description
1 polymer ?
#
loop_
_entity_poly.entity_id
_entity_poly.type
_entity_poly.pdbx_seq_one_letter_code
_entity_poly.pdbx_strand_id
1 'polypeptide(L)'
;MSASNIECRYLGWGNLQEFRQTSLADNEALIYTTPTGDVPVLIRGFLNYIRSNELKAKLPTQLSENDLVGAIVAMVRNLPESLLTEFEEWLHNAQKKSTATVVCAVISW
;
A
#
# COMPACT_ATOMS: atom_id res chain seq x y z
N MET A 1 15.07 -21.81 -7.67
CA MET A 1 14.60 -20.80 -6.70
C MET A 1 13.18 -20.48 -7.08
N SER A 2 12.21 -20.96 -6.29
CA SER A 2 10.80 -20.68 -6.54
C SER A 2 10.63 -19.18 -6.33
N ALA A 3 10.44 -18.41 -7.41
CA ALA A 3 10.04 -17.03 -7.27
C ALA A 3 8.70 -17.04 -6.55
N SER A 4 8.66 -16.57 -5.30
CA SER A 4 7.42 -16.25 -4.62
C SER A 4 6.67 -15.30 -5.56
N ASN A 5 5.49 -15.70 -6.05
CA ASN A 5 4.72 -14.93 -7.03
C ASN A 5 4.00 -13.77 -6.34
N ILE A 6 4.75 -12.99 -5.57
CA ILE A 6 4.23 -11.86 -4.82
C ILE A 6 4.10 -10.67 -5.77
N GLU A 7 2.89 -10.17 -5.89
CA GLU A 7 2.61 -8.93 -6.60
C GLU A 7 2.03 -7.90 -5.63
N CYS A 8 2.45 -6.65 -5.78
CA CYS A 8 1.84 -5.52 -5.11
C CYS A 8 1.22 -4.60 -6.16
N ARG A 9 -0.08 -4.39 -6.08
CA ARG A 9 -0.84 -3.60 -7.04
C ARG A 9 -1.46 -2.39 -6.37
N TYR A 10 -1.19 -1.21 -6.92
CA TYR A 10 -1.86 0.02 -6.51
C TYR A 10 -3.37 -0.08 -6.80
N LEU A 11 -4.20 0.25 -5.80
CA LEU A 11 -5.66 0.26 -5.96
C LEU A 11 -6.24 1.66 -6.15
N GLY A 12 -5.57 2.68 -5.60
CA GLY A 12 -6.14 4.01 -5.51
C GLY A 12 -5.81 4.69 -4.20
N TRP A 13 -6.36 5.86 -4.01
CA TRP A 13 -6.31 6.58 -2.75
C TRP A 13 -7.65 7.28 -2.49
N GLY A 14 -8.03 7.40 -1.23
CA GLY A 14 -9.40 7.74 -0.86
C GLY A 14 -9.78 7.22 0.53
N ASN A 15 -11.07 7.02 0.78
CA ASN A 15 -11.57 6.60 2.08
C ASN A 15 -11.24 5.12 2.36
N LEU A 16 -10.53 4.84 3.46
CA LEU A 16 -10.17 3.47 3.85
C LEU A 16 -11.39 2.53 3.97
N GLN A 17 -12.54 3.02 4.42
CA GLN A 17 -13.73 2.17 4.58
C GLN A 17 -14.25 1.66 3.22
N GLU A 18 -14.15 2.45 2.16
CA GLU A 18 -14.57 2.04 0.82
C GLU A 18 -13.65 0.93 0.30
N PHE A 19 -12.34 1.06 0.49
CA PHE A 19 -11.40 0.01 0.11
C PHE A 19 -11.62 -1.29 0.90
N ARG A 20 -11.96 -1.21 2.19
CA ARG A 20 -12.26 -2.39 3.01
C ARG A 20 -13.52 -3.15 2.61
N GLN A 21 -14.42 -2.53 1.86
CA GLN A 21 -15.60 -3.20 1.29
C GLN A 21 -15.28 -3.97 0.01
N THR A 22 -14.09 -3.80 -0.55
CA THR A 22 -13.63 -4.55 -1.72
C THR A 22 -13.46 -6.02 -1.34
N SER A 23 -14.08 -6.91 -2.10
CA SER A 23 -13.86 -8.35 -1.93
C SER A 23 -12.44 -8.69 -2.38
N LEU A 24 -11.64 -9.22 -1.46
CA LEU A 24 -10.31 -9.73 -1.72
C LEU A 24 -10.37 -11.26 -1.81
N ALA A 25 -9.51 -11.84 -2.64
CA ALA A 25 -9.32 -13.29 -2.64
C ALA A 25 -8.62 -13.77 -1.36
N ASP A 26 -8.67 -15.07 -1.07
CA ASP A 26 -8.04 -15.66 0.12
C ASP A 26 -6.51 -15.47 0.14
N ASN A 27 -5.91 -15.25 -1.03
CA ASN A 27 -4.49 -15.01 -1.23
C ASN A 27 -4.16 -13.52 -1.43
N GLU A 28 -5.07 -12.63 -1.07
CA GLU A 28 -4.89 -11.18 -1.17
C GLU A 28 -4.99 -10.51 0.20
N ALA A 29 -4.25 -9.43 0.37
CA ALA A 29 -4.39 -8.55 1.51
C ALA A 29 -4.28 -7.08 1.14
N LEU A 30 -5.25 -6.30 1.62
CA LEU A 30 -5.23 -4.85 1.53
C LEU A 30 -4.16 -4.28 2.46
N ILE A 31 -3.30 -3.45 1.91
CA ILE A 31 -2.33 -2.63 2.64
C ILE A 31 -2.62 -1.17 2.37
N TYR A 32 -2.34 -0.31 3.34
CA TYR A 32 -2.59 1.11 3.19
C TYR A 32 -1.62 1.96 3.97
N THR A 33 -1.47 3.21 3.54
CA THR A 33 -0.68 4.21 4.24
C THR A 33 -1.19 5.62 3.98
N THR A 34 -0.60 6.61 4.64
CA THR A 34 -0.98 8.02 4.45
C THR A 34 -0.49 8.52 3.09
N PRO A 35 -1.29 9.31 2.34
CA PRO A 35 -0.84 9.92 1.09
C PRO A 35 0.37 10.83 1.31
N THR A 36 1.31 10.77 0.37
CA THR A 36 2.50 11.63 0.31
C THR A 36 3.11 11.54 -1.08
N GLY A 37 3.60 12.66 -1.63
CA GLY A 37 4.38 12.67 -2.87
C GLY A 37 5.81 12.19 -2.70
N ASP A 38 6.30 12.05 -1.46
CA ASP A 38 7.63 11.54 -1.16
C ASP A 38 7.65 10.01 -1.26
N VAL A 39 8.22 9.49 -2.35
CA VAL A 39 8.34 8.05 -2.64
C VAL A 39 9.00 7.27 -1.49
N PRO A 40 10.18 7.65 -0.96
CA PRO A 40 10.75 7.04 0.23
C PRO A 40 9.80 6.95 1.43
N VAL A 41 9.06 8.02 1.71
CA VAL A 41 8.09 8.05 2.81
C VAL A 41 6.91 7.14 2.52
N LEU A 42 6.40 7.11 1.29
CA LEU A 42 5.31 6.25 0.86
C LEU A 42 5.68 4.76 0.99
N ILE A 43 6.88 4.38 0.52
CA ILE A 43 7.43 3.03 0.70
C ILE A 43 7.48 2.68 2.19
N ARG A 44 8.10 3.54 3.01
CA ARG A 44 8.21 3.31 4.46
C ARG A 44 6.84 3.13 5.11
N GLY A 45 5.85 3.90 4.69
CA GLY A 45 4.47 3.81 5.13
C GLY A 45 3.88 2.41 4.93
N PHE A 46 3.99 1.87 3.71
CA PHE A 46 3.55 0.50 3.41
C PHE A 46 4.36 -0.56 4.15
N LEU A 47 5.68 -0.38 4.27
CA LEU A 47 6.54 -1.31 5.02
C LEU A 47 6.20 -1.37 6.52
N ASN A 48 5.79 -0.25 7.11
CA ASN A 48 5.30 -0.26 8.49
C ASN A 48 3.99 -1.05 8.61
N TYR A 49 3.11 -0.95 7.62
CA TYR A 49 1.85 -1.69 7.62
C TYR A 49 2.07 -3.21 7.52
N ILE A 50 2.98 -3.68 6.65
CA ILE A 50 3.25 -5.13 6.56
C ILE A 50 3.86 -5.71 7.85
N ARG A 51 4.50 -4.85 8.65
CA ARG A 51 5.06 -5.23 9.95
C ARG A 51 4.03 -5.21 11.08
N SER A 52 2.83 -4.69 10.83
CA SER A 52 1.73 -4.66 11.79
C SER A 52 1.22 -6.07 12.09
N ASN A 53 0.68 -6.25 13.30
CA ASN A 53 0.08 -7.52 13.71
C ASN A 53 -1.16 -7.88 12.87
N GLU A 54 -1.85 -6.88 12.32
CA GLU A 54 -3.04 -7.07 11.47
C GLU A 54 -2.68 -7.84 10.20
N LEU A 55 -1.60 -7.46 9.51
CA LEU A 55 -1.20 -8.12 8.27
C LEU A 55 -0.42 -9.41 8.53
N LYS A 56 0.43 -9.45 9.57
CA LYS A 56 1.19 -10.66 9.92
C LYS A 56 0.31 -11.87 10.22
N ALA A 57 -0.92 -11.66 10.73
CA ALA A 57 -1.87 -12.72 10.96
C ALA A 57 -2.50 -13.30 9.67
N LYS A 58 -2.48 -12.53 8.57
CA LYS A 58 -3.07 -12.92 7.28
C LYS A 58 -2.04 -13.52 6.32
N LEU A 59 -0.78 -13.10 6.42
CA LEU A 59 0.27 -13.55 5.52
C LEU A 59 0.68 -15.00 5.81
N PRO A 60 0.87 -15.85 4.78
CA PRO A 60 1.47 -17.16 4.95
C PRO A 60 2.84 -17.07 5.62
N THR A 61 3.12 -18.00 6.52
CA THR A 61 4.41 -18.11 7.25
C THR A 61 5.61 -18.36 6.33
N GLN A 62 5.36 -18.77 5.08
CA GLN A 62 6.38 -19.06 4.08
C GLN A 62 6.80 -17.81 3.28
N LEU A 63 6.05 -16.70 3.36
CA LEU A 63 6.41 -15.46 2.66
C LEU A 63 7.55 -14.74 3.39
N SER A 64 8.59 -14.43 2.63
CA SER A 64 9.73 -13.64 3.07
C SER A 64 9.36 -12.15 3.14
N GLU A 65 9.77 -11.48 4.22
CA GLU A 65 9.66 -10.01 4.30
C GLU A 65 10.38 -9.34 3.12
N ASN A 66 11.49 -9.90 2.65
CA ASN A 66 12.25 -9.33 1.52
C ASN A 66 11.46 -9.38 0.20
N ASP A 67 10.64 -10.42 -0.01
CA ASP A 67 9.83 -10.54 -1.22
C ASP A 67 8.69 -9.51 -1.19
N LEU A 68 8.06 -9.32 -0.02
CA LEU A 68 7.05 -8.27 0.20
C LEU A 68 7.64 -6.86 0.00
N VAL A 69 8.85 -6.62 0.53
CA VAL A 69 9.57 -5.36 0.34
C VAL A 69 9.85 -5.13 -1.15
N GLY A 70 10.33 -6.16 -1.85
CA GLY A 70 10.60 -6.09 -3.29
C GLY A 70 9.36 -5.69 -4.09
N ALA A 71 8.23 -6.35 -3.84
CA ALA A 71 6.97 -6.06 -4.52
C ALA A 71 6.47 -4.64 -4.24
N ILE A 72 6.50 -4.17 -2.99
CA ILE A 72 6.08 -2.81 -2.61
C ILE A 72 6.97 -1.76 -3.25
N VAL A 73 8.30 -1.94 -3.21
CA VAL A 73 9.24 -0.99 -3.80
C VAL A 73 9.04 -0.89 -5.32
N ALA A 74 8.84 -2.02 -5.99
CA ALA A 74 8.56 -2.06 -7.42
C ALA A 74 7.26 -1.32 -7.76
N MET A 75 6.18 -1.57 -7.01
CA MET A 75 4.89 -0.90 -7.19
C MET A 75 5.02 0.62 -7.03
N VAL A 76 5.60 1.09 -5.91
CA VAL A 76 5.68 2.52 -5.62
C VAL A 76 6.57 3.26 -6.63
N ARG A 77 7.69 2.67 -7.05
CA ARG A 77 8.58 3.27 -8.05
C ARG A 77 7.97 3.36 -9.45
N ASN A 78 6.97 2.53 -9.74
CA ASN A 78 6.25 2.53 -11.01
C ASN A 78 4.98 3.42 -10.98
N LEU A 79 4.69 4.09 -9.86
CA LEU A 79 3.58 5.04 -9.81
C LEU A 79 3.87 6.25 -10.73
N PRO A 80 2.86 6.76 -11.46
CA PRO A 80 3.02 7.95 -12.28
C PRO A 80 3.42 9.16 -11.43
N GLU A 81 4.34 9.99 -11.93
CA GLU A 81 4.75 11.23 -11.27
C GLU A 81 3.56 12.18 -11.03
N SER A 82 2.62 12.24 -11.98
CA SER A 82 1.40 13.04 -11.84
C SER A 82 0.58 12.67 -10.61
N LEU A 83 0.53 11.38 -10.26
CA LEU A 83 -0.18 10.89 -9.08
C LEU A 83 0.53 11.34 -7.79
N LEU A 84 1.86 11.36 -7.79
CA LEU A 84 2.64 11.86 -6.65
C LEU A 84 2.41 13.37 -6.45
N THR A 85 2.33 14.14 -7.54
CA THR A 85 1.96 15.56 -7.49
C THR A 85 0.55 15.75 -6.93
N GLU A 86 -0.43 14.95 -7.36
CA GLU A 86 -1.80 14.99 -6.82
C GLU A 86 -1.83 14.75 -5.30
N PHE A 87 -0.99 13.84 -4.79
CA PHE A 87 -0.88 13.62 -3.34
C PHE A 87 -0.37 14.86 -2.60
N GLU A 88 0.66 15.53 -3.13
CA GLU A 88 1.20 16.74 -2.51
C GLU A 88 0.22 17.90 -2.54
N GLU A 89 -0.40 18.14 -3.70
CA GLU A 89 -1.41 19.17 -3.86
C GLU A 89 -2.58 18.96 -2.89
N TRP A 90 -3.03 17.71 -2.75
CA TRP A 90 -4.08 17.41 -1.79
C TRP A 90 -3.62 17.62 -0.36
N LEU A 91 -2.43 17.18 0.03
CA LEU A 91 -1.89 17.41 1.38
C LEU A 91 -1.82 18.91 1.71
N HIS A 92 -1.40 19.74 0.77
CA HIS A 92 -1.36 21.18 0.92
C HIS A 92 -2.76 21.78 1.10
N ASN A 93 -3.76 21.27 0.38
CA ASN A 93 -5.14 21.74 0.44
C ASN A 93 -5.97 21.10 1.58
N ALA A 94 -5.51 19.99 2.15
CA ALA A 94 -6.26 19.17 3.11
C ALA A 94 -6.18 19.65 4.56
N GLN A 95 -5.62 20.84 4.86
CA GLN A 95 -5.51 21.40 6.22
C GLN A 95 -6.83 21.46 7.02
N LYS A 96 -7.99 21.18 6.40
CA LYS A 96 -9.31 21.09 7.05
C LYS A 96 -10.12 19.81 6.76
N LYS A 97 -9.56 18.79 6.08
CA LYS A 97 -10.32 17.58 5.67
C LYS A 97 -9.92 16.33 6.46
N SER A 98 -10.93 15.48 6.66
CA SER A 98 -10.94 14.26 7.49
C SER A 98 -9.72 13.35 7.32
N THR A 99 -9.24 12.80 8.43
CA THR A 99 -8.04 11.96 8.61
C THR A 99 -8.15 10.54 8.03
N ALA A 100 -9.23 10.22 7.32
CA ALA A 100 -9.52 8.86 6.82
C ALA A 100 -9.01 8.58 5.39
N THR A 101 -8.38 9.56 4.74
CA THR A 101 -7.85 9.38 3.38
C THR A 101 -6.53 8.63 3.43
N VAL A 102 -6.44 7.54 2.66
CA VAL A 102 -5.29 6.64 2.59
C VAL A 102 -4.93 6.34 1.14
N VAL A 103 -3.69 5.94 0.91
CA VAL A 103 -3.24 5.28 -0.32
C VAL A 103 -3.34 3.78 -0.09
N CYS A 104 -4.00 3.07 -0.99
CA CYS A 104 -4.26 1.65 -0.88
C CYS A 104 -3.57 0.85 -1.98
N ALA A 105 -3.10 -0.33 -1.59
CA ALA A 105 -2.58 -1.34 -2.50
C ALA A 105 -3.01 -2.73 -2.02
N VAL A 106 -2.93 -3.71 -2.91
CA VAL A 106 -3.17 -5.13 -2.59
C VAL A 106 -1.89 -5.90 -2.81
N ILE A 107 -1.55 -6.71 -1.83
CA ILE A 107 -0.53 -7.75 -1.97
C ILE A 107 -1.25 -9.05 -2.30
N SER A 108 -0.76 -9.77 -3.32
CA SER A 108 -1.23 -11.11 -3.67
C SER A 108 -0.07 -12.11 -3.63
N TRP A 109 -0.33 -13.38 -3.34
CA TRP A 109 0.67 -14.45 -3.25
C TRP A 109 0.17 -15.81 -3.74
#